data_AF-A0AAX7VWU1-F1
#
_entry.id   AF-A0AAX7VWU1-F1
#
_cell.length_a   1.000
_cell.length_b   1.000
_cell.length_c   1.000
_cell.angle_alpha   90.00
_cell.angle_beta   90.00
_cell.angle_gamma   90.00
#
_symmetry.space_group_name_H-M   'P 1'
#
loop_
_entity.id
_entity.type
_entity.pdbx_description
1 polymer ?
#
loop_
_entity_poly.entity_id
_entity_poly.type
_entity_poly.pdbx_seq_one_letter_code
_entity_poly.pdbx_strand_id
1 'polypeptide(L)'
;MFCHVTINPGSTHHFHPAILKRSTLEKGKDIMPRTYRRKTSWGSTPLEEIERAASEVKGGKSIRSVAKERQIDRSTLRRYIKKRDTQEVKSVGYSGTASAKRVFSEEVEKELAEHIKKLAEQFQIFTRPCTCMWFTK
;
A
#
# COMPACT_ATOMS: atom_id res chain seq x y z
N MET A 1 22.38 58.87 11.25
CA MET A 1 22.13 58.39 12.64
C MET A 1 22.94 57.11 12.84
N PHE A 2 24.12 57.22 13.45
CA PHE A 2 24.94 56.06 13.82
C PHE A 2 24.89 55.95 15.34
N CYS A 3 24.21 54.93 15.86
CA CYS A 3 24.17 54.65 17.29
C CYS A 3 25.35 53.73 17.63
N HIS A 4 26.36 54.28 18.30
CA HIS A 4 27.38 53.50 18.98
C HIS A 4 26.75 52.80 20.18
N VAL A 5 26.91 51.47 20.26
CA VAL A 5 26.61 50.71 21.48
C VAL A 5 27.94 50.33 22.13
N THR A 6 28.21 50.91 23.28
CA THR A 6 29.33 50.58 24.17
C THR A 6 28.96 49.34 24.98
N ILE A 7 29.76 48.28 24.88
CA ILE A 7 29.61 47.07 25.70
C ILE A 7 30.49 47.25 26.93
N ASN A 8 29.88 47.33 28.12
CA ASN A 8 30.59 47.44 29.39
C ASN A 8 31.34 46.13 29.73
N PRO A 9 32.64 46.17 30.06
CA PRO A 9 33.41 44.99 30.41
C PRO A 9 33.20 44.66 31.90
N GLY A 10 32.20 43.84 32.22
CA GLY A 10 31.94 43.50 33.63
C GLY A 10 31.01 42.33 33.91
N SER A 11 30.57 41.58 32.88
CA SER A 11 29.68 40.43 33.10
C SER A 11 30.47 39.12 32.95
N THR A 12 30.96 38.58 34.07
CA THR A 12 31.43 37.20 34.16
C THR A 12 30.22 36.27 34.15
N HIS A 13 29.74 35.91 32.96
CA HIS A 13 28.80 34.80 32.81
C HIS A 13 29.54 33.49 33.07
N HIS A 14 29.36 32.93 34.26
CA HIS A 14 29.74 31.55 34.56
C HIS A 14 28.91 30.61 33.68
N PHE A 15 29.52 30.10 32.60
CA PHE A 15 28.94 29.05 31.79
C PHE A 15 29.04 27.72 32.55
N HIS A 16 27.94 27.30 33.18
CA HIS A 16 27.76 25.89 33.52
C HIS A 16 27.50 25.12 32.22
N PRO A 17 28.39 24.20 31.79
CA PRO A 17 28.03 23.27 30.74
C PRO A 17 27.01 22.30 31.33
N ALA A 18 25.73 22.58 31.10
CA ALA A 18 24.70 21.56 31.22
C ALA A 18 25.02 20.52 30.14
N ILE A 19 25.72 19.46 30.55
CA ILE A 19 25.84 18.22 29.80
C ILE A 19 24.40 17.71 29.67
N LEU A 20 23.72 18.14 28.61
CA LEU A 20 22.52 17.51 28.11
C LEU A 20 22.91 16.05 27.86
N LYS A 21 22.55 15.19 28.80
CA LYS A 21 22.53 13.74 28.62
C LYS A 21 21.78 13.54 27.31
N ARG A 22 22.54 13.23 26.26
CA ARG A 22 22.04 12.93 24.93
C ARG A 22 21.26 11.63 25.12
N SER A 23 19.98 11.76 25.46
CA SER A 23 19.07 10.64 25.58
C SER A 23 19.16 9.92 24.25
N THR A 24 19.66 8.70 24.30
CA THR A 24 19.60 7.74 23.21
C THR A 24 18.13 7.62 22.81
N LEU A 25 17.70 8.44 21.85
CA LEU A 25 16.42 8.28 21.18
C LEU A 25 16.47 6.89 20.59
N GLU A 26 15.66 6.02 21.15
CA GLU A 26 15.41 4.67 20.69
C GLU A 26 15.11 4.69 19.20
N LYS A 27 16.12 4.39 18.37
CA LYS A 27 15.94 4.05 16.96
C LYS A 27 15.23 2.70 16.90
N GLY A 28 13.92 2.71 17.09
CA GLY A 28 13.14 1.47 17.08
C GLY A 28 11.67 1.56 17.45
N LYS A 29 11.12 2.74 17.78
CA LYS A 29 9.68 2.87 18.08
C LYS A 29 8.94 3.59 16.95
N ASP A 30 7.99 2.84 16.39
CA ASP A 30 6.84 3.26 15.60
C ASP A 30 7.06 3.65 14.14
N ILE A 31 7.60 2.73 13.33
CA ILE A 31 7.05 2.57 11.98
C ILE A 31 5.72 1.83 12.15
N MET A 32 4.64 2.54 12.51
CA MET A 32 3.32 1.92 12.43
C MET A 32 3.05 1.62 10.95
N PRO A 33 2.97 0.34 10.54
CA PRO A 33 2.69 0.01 9.17
C PRO A 33 1.31 0.60 8.85
N ARG A 34 1.25 1.49 7.85
CA ARG A 34 -0.01 2.08 7.42
C ARG A 34 -0.95 0.95 6.99
N THR A 35 -1.99 0.66 7.77
CA THR A 35 -3.06 -0.26 7.36
C THR A 35 -3.92 0.44 6.32
N TYR A 36 -3.57 0.28 5.04
CA TYR A 36 -4.34 0.84 3.95
C TYR A 36 -5.68 0.10 3.80
N ARG A 37 -6.79 0.81 4.07
CA ARG A 37 -8.14 0.37 3.71
C ARG A 37 -8.63 1.17 2.52
N ARG A 38 -9.19 0.49 1.51
CA ARG A 38 -9.83 1.16 0.38
C ARG A 38 -11.08 1.89 0.87
N LYS A 39 -11.27 3.11 0.38
CA LYS A 39 -12.48 3.91 0.65
C LYS A 39 -13.68 3.45 -0.17
N THR A 40 -13.43 2.75 -1.28
CA THR A 40 -14.46 2.34 -2.23
C THR A 40 -14.77 0.84 -2.11
N SER A 41 -16.04 0.49 -2.17
CA SER A 41 -16.59 -0.87 -2.33
C SER A 41 -16.38 -1.44 -3.74
N TRP A 42 -15.53 -0.81 -4.55
CA TRP A 42 -15.42 -1.19 -5.95
C TRP A 42 -14.82 -2.59 -6.10
N GLY A 43 -15.60 -3.52 -6.66
CA GLY A 43 -15.21 -4.91 -6.84
C GLY A 43 -15.30 -5.76 -5.57
N SER A 44 -16.00 -5.30 -4.51
CA SER A 44 -16.27 -6.13 -3.33
C SER A 44 -17.44 -7.09 -3.54
N THR A 45 -18.32 -6.82 -4.49
CA THR A 45 -19.47 -7.66 -4.79
C THR A 45 -19.06 -8.92 -5.57
N PRO A 46 -19.53 -10.11 -5.15
CA PRO A 46 -19.21 -11.37 -5.82
C PRO A 46 -19.85 -11.42 -7.22
N LEU A 47 -19.22 -12.18 -8.12
CA LEU A 47 -19.64 -12.28 -9.52
C LEU A 47 -21.08 -12.77 -9.65
N GLU A 48 -21.47 -13.77 -8.87
CA GLU A 48 -22.81 -14.36 -8.88
C GLU A 48 -23.92 -13.35 -8.54
N GLU A 49 -23.66 -12.40 -7.64
CA GLU A 49 -24.63 -11.35 -7.31
C GLU A 49 -24.77 -10.34 -8.43
N ILE A 50 -23.65 -9.99 -9.06
CA ILE A 50 -23.64 -9.08 -10.21
C ILE A 50 -24.34 -9.72 -11.41
N GLU A 51 -24.17 -11.02 -11.64
CA GLU A 51 -24.85 -11.77 -12.69
C GLU A 51 -26.35 -11.79 -12.50
N ARG A 52 -26.81 -12.11 -11.28
CA ARG A 52 -28.24 -12.07 -10.92
C ARG A 52 -28.83 -10.68 -11.16
N ALA A 53 -28.16 -9.63 -10.68
CA ALA A 53 -28.56 -8.25 -10.91
C ALA A 53 -28.58 -7.89 -12.41
N ALA A 54 -27.61 -8.36 -13.18
CA ALA A 54 -27.53 -8.09 -14.61
C ALA A 54 -28.64 -8.81 -15.41
N SER A 55 -29.09 -9.98 -14.96
CA SER A 55 -30.24 -10.69 -15.54
C SER A 55 -31.54 -9.96 -15.26
N GLU A 56 -31.72 -9.42 -14.05
CA GLU A 56 -32.90 -8.59 -13.71
C GLU A 56 -32.99 -7.31 -14.55
N VAL A 57 -31.85 -6.66 -14.80
CA VAL A 57 -31.81 -5.48 -15.69
C VAL A 57 -32.15 -5.87 -17.13
N LYS A 58 -31.67 -7.02 -17.63
CA LYS A 58 -32.07 -7.52 -18.96
C LYS A 58 -33.54 -7.90 -19.03
N GLY A 59 -34.14 -8.27 -17.91
CA GLY A 59 -35.59 -8.46 -17.76
C GLY A 59 -36.42 -7.17 -17.77
N GLY A 60 -35.80 -6.00 -18.00
CA GLY A 60 -36.50 -4.72 -18.16
C GLY A 60 -36.52 -3.82 -16.92
N LYS A 61 -35.95 -4.27 -15.79
CA LYS A 61 -35.82 -3.40 -14.61
C LYS A 61 -34.77 -2.31 -14.83
N SER A 62 -34.97 -1.15 -14.21
CA SER A 62 -34.00 -0.05 -14.32
C SER A 62 -32.68 -0.40 -13.60
N ILE A 63 -31.55 0.02 -14.17
CA ILE A 63 -30.22 -0.15 -13.53
C ILE A 63 -30.19 0.49 -12.14
N ARG A 64 -30.88 1.63 -11.96
CA ARG A 64 -30.88 2.37 -10.69
C ARG A 64 -31.66 1.63 -9.60
N SER A 65 -32.81 1.05 -9.91
CA SER A 65 -33.63 0.31 -8.93
C SER A 65 -32.90 -0.95 -8.47
N VAL A 66 -32.39 -1.76 -9.42
CA VAL A 66 -31.65 -2.99 -9.11
C VAL A 66 -30.40 -2.71 -8.29
N ALA A 67 -29.65 -1.66 -8.63
CA ALA A 67 -28.47 -1.23 -7.87
C ALA A 67 -28.81 -0.90 -6.41
N LYS A 68 -29.95 -0.22 -6.16
CA LYS A 68 -30.40 0.13 -4.82
C LYS A 68 -30.89 -1.10 -4.03
N GLU A 69 -31.67 -1.97 -4.67
CA GLU A 69 -32.21 -3.20 -4.06
C GLU A 69 -31.11 -4.18 -3.66
N ARG A 70 -30.14 -4.40 -4.55
CA ARG A 70 -29.04 -5.35 -4.35
C ARG A 70 -27.81 -4.73 -3.65
N GLN A 71 -27.88 -3.44 -3.30
CA GLN A 71 -26.76 -2.66 -2.74
C GLN A 71 -25.46 -2.76 -3.57
N ILE A 72 -25.61 -2.78 -4.90
CA ILE A 72 -24.49 -2.82 -5.83
C ILE A 72 -24.26 -1.41 -6.37
N ASP A 73 -23.00 -1.00 -6.46
CA ASP A 73 -22.65 0.26 -7.11
C ASP A 73 -23.18 0.31 -8.55
N ARG A 74 -23.97 1.34 -8.87
CA ARG A 74 -24.55 1.57 -10.21
C ARG A 74 -23.50 1.49 -11.32
N SER A 75 -22.31 2.05 -11.08
CA SER A 75 -21.19 2.08 -12.03
C SER A 75 -20.65 0.68 -12.31
N THR A 76 -20.55 -0.17 -11.27
CA THR A 76 -20.12 -1.57 -11.37
C THR A 76 -21.10 -2.38 -12.21
N LEU A 77 -22.40 -2.28 -11.91
CA LEU A 77 -23.45 -2.99 -12.66
C LEU A 77 -23.50 -2.55 -14.13
N ARG A 78 -23.45 -1.23 -14.38
CA ARG A 78 -23.42 -0.69 -15.75
C ARG A 78 -22.19 -1.16 -16.53
N ARG A 79 -21.00 -1.13 -15.91
CA ARG A 79 -19.75 -1.59 -16.52
C ARG A 79 -19.84 -3.08 -16.85
N TYR A 80 -20.37 -3.89 -15.93
CA TYR A 80 -20.54 -5.32 -16.13
C TYR A 80 -21.44 -5.61 -17.33
N ILE A 81 -22.60 -4.95 -17.42
CA ILE A 81 -23.54 -5.12 -18.53
C ILE A 81 -22.89 -4.74 -19.87
N LYS A 82 -22.13 -3.65 -19.92
CA LYS A 82 -21.41 -3.29 -21.17
C LYS A 82 -20.35 -4.33 -21.55
N LYS A 83 -19.66 -4.91 -20.55
CA LYS A 83 -18.57 -5.86 -20.80
C LYS A 83 -19.10 -7.24 -21.23
N ARG A 84 -20.15 -7.75 -20.58
CA ARG A 84 -20.77 -9.05 -20.92
C ARG A 84 -21.28 -9.13 -22.36
N ASP A 85 -21.67 -8.00 -22.95
CA ASP A 85 -22.16 -7.96 -24.33
C ASP A 85 -21.00 -8.04 -25.34
N THR A 86 -19.76 -7.77 -24.90
CA THR A 86 -18.56 -7.83 -25.75
C THR A 86 -17.70 -9.07 -25.53
N GLN A 87 -17.62 -9.54 -24.28
CA GLN A 87 -16.70 -10.60 -23.86
C GLN A 87 -17.26 -11.35 -22.65
N GLU A 88 -16.93 -12.63 -22.53
CA GLU A 88 -17.20 -13.41 -21.33
C GLU A 88 -16.46 -12.81 -20.12
N VAL A 89 -17.18 -12.56 -19.02
CA VAL A 89 -16.62 -11.90 -17.84
C VAL A 89 -16.27 -12.95 -16.79
N LYS A 90 -14.99 -13.36 -16.75
CA LYS A 90 -14.49 -14.37 -15.81
C LYS A 90 -14.24 -13.87 -14.38
N SER A 91 -14.13 -12.55 -14.19
CA SER A 91 -13.94 -11.97 -12.85
C SER A 91 -14.37 -10.50 -12.76
N VAL A 92 -14.68 -10.07 -11.53
CA VAL A 92 -15.16 -8.74 -11.18
C VAL A 92 -14.02 -7.83 -10.75
N GLY A 93 -14.15 -6.52 -11.00
CA GLY A 93 -13.24 -5.53 -10.43
C GLY A 93 -11.87 -5.51 -11.11
N TYR A 94 -10.81 -5.31 -10.32
CA TYR A 94 -9.46 -5.12 -10.84
C TYR A 94 -8.81 -6.43 -11.30
N SER A 95 -9.22 -7.58 -10.75
CA SER A 95 -8.68 -8.89 -11.14
C SER A 95 -8.84 -9.17 -12.64
N GLY A 96 -9.98 -8.77 -13.22
CA GLY A 96 -10.25 -8.97 -14.64
C GLY A 96 -9.43 -8.05 -15.56
N THR A 97 -8.92 -6.92 -15.05
CA THR A 97 -7.96 -6.07 -15.79
C THR A 97 -6.55 -6.60 -15.65
N ALA A 98 -6.19 -7.08 -14.45
CA ALA A 98 -4.89 -7.72 -14.21
C ALA A 98 -4.73 -8.97 -15.08
N SER A 99 -5.77 -9.82 -15.16
CA SER A 99 -5.74 -11.04 -15.98
C SER A 99 -5.55 -10.73 -17.47
N ALA A 100 -6.21 -9.70 -18.00
CA ALA A 100 -6.10 -9.32 -19.40
C ALA A 100 -4.74 -8.72 -19.80
N LYS A 101 -3.97 -8.23 -18.81
CA LYS A 101 -2.64 -7.63 -19.02
C LYS A 101 -1.51 -8.52 -18.53
N ARG A 102 -1.77 -9.79 -18.20
CA ARG A 102 -0.73 -10.74 -17.82
C ARG A 102 0.22 -10.95 -19.00
N VAL A 103 1.51 -10.75 -18.73
CA VAL A 103 2.60 -10.95 -19.69
C VAL A 103 3.18 -12.36 -19.56
N PHE A 104 3.26 -12.86 -18.33
CA PHE A 104 3.76 -14.20 -18.02
C PHE A 104 2.61 -15.16 -17.72
N SER A 105 2.82 -16.44 -18.03
CA SER A 105 1.96 -17.52 -17.56
C SER A 105 2.15 -17.73 -16.05
N GLU A 106 1.17 -18.34 -15.39
CA GLU A 106 1.24 -18.58 -13.95
C GLU A 106 2.42 -19.46 -13.54
N GLU A 107 2.83 -20.36 -14.43
CA GLU A 107 4.00 -21.22 -14.25
C GLU A 107 5.30 -20.39 -14.24
N VAL A 108 5.48 -19.54 -15.25
CA VAL A 108 6.66 -18.68 -15.36
C VAL A 108 6.71 -17.64 -14.22
N GLU A 109 5.57 -17.10 -13.79
CA GLU A 109 5.51 -16.21 -12.62
C GLU A 109 5.98 -16.93 -11.33
N LYS A 110 5.62 -18.20 -11.15
CA LYS A 110 6.04 -19.01 -9.99
C LYS A 110 7.54 -19.29 -10.03
N GLU A 111 8.06 -19.73 -11.16
CA GLU A 111 9.49 -19.98 -11.34
C GLU A 111 10.29 -18.70 -11.03
N LEU A 112 9.90 -17.57 -11.63
CA LEU A 112 10.55 -16.29 -11.39
C LEU A 112 10.52 -15.90 -9.90
N ALA A 113 9.40 -16.10 -9.22
CA ALA A 113 9.27 -15.83 -7.79
C ALA A 113 10.19 -16.71 -6.93
N GLU A 114 10.34 -18.00 -7.27
CA GLU A 114 11.27 -18.90 -6.59
C GLU A 114 12.74 -18.49 -6.82
N HIS A 115 13.09 -18.10 -8.04
CA HIS A 115 14.41 -17.59 -8.37
C HIS A 115 14.75 -16.32 -7.58
N ILE A 116 13.82 -15.36 -7.50
CA ILE A 116 14.01 -14.13 -6.72
C ILE A 116 14.20 -14.45 -5.23
N LYS A 117 13.44 -15.42 -4.67
CA LYS A 117 13.59 -15.85 -3.28
C LYS A 117 14.98 -16.46 -3.01
N LYS A 118 15.43 -17.37 -3.88
CA LYS A 118 16.78 -17.98 -3.78
C LYS A 118 17.88 -16.91 -3.80
N LEU A 119 17.76 -15.93 -4.69
CA LEU A 119 18.70 -14.81 -4.73
C LEU A 119 18.64 -13.97 -3.45
N ALA A 120 17.45 -13.66 -2.95
CA ALA A 120 17.28 -12.89 -1.72
C ALA A 120 17.90 -13.59 -0.50
N GLU A 121 17.76 -14.91 -0.39
CA GLU A 121 18.40 -15.72 0.65
C GLU A 121 19.93 -15.64 0.57
N GLN A 122 20.50 -15.73 -0.64
CA GLN A 122 21.94 -15.57 -0.85
C GLN A 122 22.45 -14.18 -0.43
N PHE A 123 21.71 -13.11 -0.74
CA PHE A 123 22.08 -11.75 -0.35
C PHE A 123 21.85 -11.47 1.16
N GLN A 124 20.87 -12.10 1.79
CA GLN A 124 20.68 -12.03 3.25
C GLN A 124 21.84 -12.66 4.02
N ILE A 125 22.43 -13.74 3.49
CA ILE A 125 23.65 -14.34 4.04
C ILE A 125 24.83 -13.35 3.95
N PHE A 126 24.92 -12.58 2.87
CA PHE A 126 25.98 -11.58 2.65
C PHE A 126 25.85 -10.29 3.48
N THR A 127 24.63 -9.97 3.91
CA THR A 127 24.31 -8.75 4.69
C THR A 127 24.23 -8.99 6.18
N ARG A 128 24.46 -10.22 6.65
CA ARG A 128 24.80 -10.45 8.06
C ARG A 128 26.18 -9.83 8.32
N PRO A 129 26.30 -8.76 9.12
CA PRO A 129 27.61 -8.34 9.58
C PRO A 129 28.19 -9.53 10.33
N CYS A 130 29.35 -10.01 9.89
CA CYS A 130 30.13 -11.01 10.59
C CYS A 130 30.23 -10.58 12.07
N THR A 131 29.48 -11.23 12.96
CA THR A 131 29.56 -10.99 14.41
C THR A 131 30.84 -11.55 15.03
N CYS A 132 31.86 -11.88 14.22
CA CYS A 132 33.13 -12.41 14.64
C CYS A 132 34.29 -11.42 14.45
N MET A 133 34.16 -10.14 14.80
CA MET A 133 35.33 -9.23 14.87
C MET A 133 35.32 -8.17 15.99
N TRP A 134 34.49 -8.27 17.02
CA TRP A 134 34.60 -7.34 18.17
C TRP A 134 34.37 -8.04 19.51
N PHE A 135 35.21 -9.03 19.81
CA PHE A 135 35.50 -9.38 21.21
C PHE A 135 36.90 -9.97 21.30
N THR A 136 37.90 -9.12 21.52
CA THR A 136 39.19 -9.54 22.05
C THR A 136 39.63 -8.56 23.13
N LYS A 137 39.61 -9.10 24.36
CA LYS A 137 40.23 -8.70 25.63
C LYS A 137 39.99 -7.30 26.19
#